data_AF-A0A8R7US56-F1
#
_entry.id   AF-A0A8R7US56-F1
#
_cell.length_a   1.000
_cell.length_b   1.000
_cell.length_c   1.000
_cell.angle_alpha   90.00
_cell.angle_beta   90.00
_cell.angle_gamma   90.00
#
_symmetry.space_group_name_H-M   'P 1'
#
loop_
_entity.id
_entity.type
_entity.pdbx_description
1 polymer ?
#
loop_
_entity_poly.entity_id
_entity_poly.type
_entity_poly.pdbx_seq_one_letter_code
_entity_poly.pdbx_strand_id
1 'polypeptide(L)'
;MAQLFGPMKEGTASSSVIHIKDMEAKVFKALLSFVYTDSFPEMYEEIMEENAMSEAAEEQGQEVEEVEDETGLQWLLDLLVAADRYDLQRLKFICEKQLSQRIGVSLVASVLALAEQHHCHGLKAACLKFIQAQSP
;
A
#
# COMPACT_ATOMS: atom_id res chain seq x y z
N MET A 1 13.08 -26.99 -27.58
CA MET A 1 12.43 -25.92 -28.36
C MET A 1 10.92 -26.06 -28.16
N ALA A 2 10.28 -25.11 -27.48
CA ALA A 2 8.82 -25.10 -27.38
C ALA A 2 8.26 -24.35 -28.60
N GLN A 3 7.50 -25.03 -29.45
CA GLN A 3 6.78 -24.42 -30.57
C GLN A 3 5.35 -24.13 -30.10
N LEU A 4 4.97 -22.85 -30.03
CA LEU A 4 3.62 -22.42 -29.68
C LEU A 4 2.74 -22.51 -30.93
N PHE A 5 2.11 -23.65 -31.16
CA PHE A 5 1.17 -23.84 -32.26
C PHE A 5 -0.24 -23.37 -31.88
N GLY A 6 -0.75 -22.42 -32.64
CA GLY A 6 -2.18 -22.10 -32.74
C GLY A 6 -2.36 -20.71 -33.35
N PRO A 7 -3.25 -20.51 -34.34
CA PRO A 7 -3.61 -19.17 -34.77
C PRO A 7 -4.12 -18.42 -33.53
N MET A 8 -3.47 -17.30 -33.21
CA MET A 8 -3.87 -16.45 -32.11
C MET A 8 -5.31 -16.02 -32.40
N LYS A 9 -6.25 -16.50 -31.58
CA LYS A 9 -7.65 -16.13 -31.69
C LYS A 9 -7.72 -14.68 -31.23
N GLU A 10 -7.38 -13.75 -32.12
CA GLU A 10 -7.77 -12.34 -31.98
C GLU A 10 -9.29 -12.37 -31.95
N GLY A 11 -9.82 -12.42 -30.73
CA GLY A 11 -11.24 -12.34 -30.52
C GLY A 11 -11.70 -11.02 -31.08
N THR A 12 -12.60 -11.06 -32.04
CA THR A 12 -13.68 -10.07 -32.19
C THR A 12 -14.63 -10.06 -30.97
N ALA A 13 -14.15 -10.52 -29.81
CA ALA A 13 -14.79 -10.32 -28.54
C ALA A 13 -14.59 -8.84 -28.22
N SER A 14 -15.71 -8.11 -28.12
CA SER A 14 -15.77 -6.81 -27.48
C SER A 14 -14.73 -6.76 -26.37
N SER A 15 -13.68 -5.93 -26.53
CA SER A 15 -12.62 -5.76 -25.52
C SER A 15 -13.29 -5.68 -24.16
N SER A 16 -13.20 -6.76 -23.38
CA SER A 16 -13.96 -6.90 -22.15
C SER A 16 -13.27 -5.99 -21.14
N VAL A 17 -13.73 -4.74 -21.06
CA VAL A 17 -13.16 -3.73 -20.17
C VAL A 17 -13.41 -4.18 -18.73
N ILE A 18 -12.32 -4.54 -18.03
CA ILE A 18 -12.37 -4.86 -16.61
C ILE A 18 -12.32 -3.55 -15.83
N HIS A 19 -13.41 -3.22 -15.15
CA HIS A 19 -13.49 -2.03 -14.30
C HIS A 19 -13.05 -2.38 -12.89
N ILE A 20 -11.97 -1.75 -12.43
CA ILE A 20 -11.50 -1.85 -11.05
C ILE A 20 -12.16 -0.72 -10.26
N LYS A 21 -12.97 -1.10 -9.27
CA LYS A 21 -13.65 -0.18 -8.36
C LYS A 21 -12.90 -0.08 -7.03
N ASP A 22 -13.03 1.07 -6.38
CA ASP A 22 -12.57 1.33 -5.01
C ASP A 22 -11.06 1.10 -4.84
N MET A 23 -10.28 1.60 -5.80
CA MET A 23 -8.83 1.54 -5.78
C MET A 23 -8.25 2.77 -6.46
N GLU A 24 -7.33 3.46 -5.79
CA GLU A 24 -6.62 4.59 -6.37
C GLU A 24 -5.69 4.12 -7.50
N ALA A 25 -5.52 4.96 -8.52
CA ALA A 25 -4.65 4.66 -9.66
C ALA A 25 -3.20 4.40 -9.24
N LYS A 26 -2.68 5.12 -8.22
CA LYS A 26 -1.32 4.92 -7.70
C LYS A 26 -1.15 3.53 -7.07
N VAL A 27 -2.12 3.09 -6.27
CA VAL A 27 -2.16 1.74 -5.68
C VAL A 27 -2.26 0.66 -6.76
N PHE A 28 -3.09 0.87 -7.78
CA PHE A 28 -3.19 -0.10 -8.87
C PHE A 28 -1.90 -0.20 -9.69
N LYS A 29 -1.25 0.94 -9.97
CA LYS A 29 0.08 0.97 -10.62
C LYS A 29 1.10 0.20 -9.79
N ALA A 30 1.04 0.29 -8.46
CA ALA A 30 1.89 -0.45 -7.53
C ALA A 30 1.72 -1.96 -7.63
N LEU A 31 0.48 -2.44 -7.65
CA LEU A 31 0.19 -3.87 -7.88
C LEU A 31 0.78 -4.34 -9.20
N LEU A 32 0.53 -3.60 -10.29
CA LEU A 32 1.02 -3.97 -11.61
C LEU A 32 2.55 -4.01 -11.64
N SER A 33 3.22 -2.97 -11.13
CA SER A 33 4.68 -2.97 -11.04
C SER A 33 5.18 -4.20 -10.31
N PHE A 34 4.64 -4.51 -9.12
CA PHE A 34 5.03 -5.69 -8.36
C PHE A 34 4.78 -7.01 -9.12
N VAL A 35 3.62 -7.16 -9.77
CA VAL A 35 3.29 -8.38 -10.55
C VAL A 35 4.27 -8.60 -11.69
N TYR A 36 4.72 -7.52 -12.35
CA TYR A 36 5.61 -7.61 -13.51
C TYR A 36 7.10 -7.64 -13.15
N THR A 37 7.51 -7.07 -12.00
CA THR A 37 8.94 -6.95 -11.64
C THR A 37 9.33 -7.73 -10.39
N ASP A 38 8.38 -8.32 -9.68
CA ASP A 38 8.54 -8.96 -8.36
C ASP A 38 9.31 -8.07 -7.35
N SER A 39 9.25 -6.76 -7.55
CA SER A 39 9.99 -5.77 -6.76
C SER A 39 9.00 -4.83 -6.10
N PHE A 40 9.26 -4.48 -4.84
CA PHE A 40 8.41 -3.53 -4.13
C PHE A 40 8.50 -2.15 -4.83
N PRO A 41 7.39 -1.44 -5.02
CA PRO A 41 7.39 -0.28 -5.90
C PRO A 41 8.20 0.90 -5.35
N GLU A 42 9.05 1.49 -6.20
CA GLU A 42 9.87 2.68 -5.91
C GLU A 42 9.02 3.90 -5.53
N MET A 43 7.75 3.94 -5.94
CA MET A 43 6.85 5.04 -5.59
C MET A 43 6.65 5.22 -4.08
N TYR A 44 6.96 4.23 -3.25
CA TYR A 44 6.99 4.42 -1.79
C TYR A 44 8.04 5.44 -1.39
N GLU A 45 9.22 5.43 -2.02
CA GLU A 45 10.27 6.43 -1.78
C GLU A 45 9.89 7.77 -2.41
N GLU A 46 9.32 7.77 -3.62
CA GLU A 46 8.83 9.01 -4.27
C GLU A 46 7.73 9.72 -3.45
N ILE A 47 6.78 8.98 -2.86
CA ILE A 47 5.75 9.56 -1.98
C ILE A 47 6.37 10.15 -0.72
N MET A 48 7.43 9.55 -0.19
CA MET A 48 8.16 10.06 0.97
C MET A 48 9.04 11.28 0.61
N GLU A 49 9.60 11.33 -0.61
CA GLU A 49 10.43 12.43 -1.10
C GLU A 49 9.60 13.64 -1.57
N GLU A 50 8.43 13.42 -2.19
CA GLU A 50 7.50 14.48 -2.60
C GLU A 50 6.97 15.24 -1.36
N ASN A 51 6.73 14.52 -0.25
CA ASN A 51 6.36 15.09 1.05
C ASN A 51 7.50 15.94 1.66
N ALA A 52 8.76 15.53 1.51
CA ALA A 52 9.92 16.29 2.01
C ALA A 52 10.21 17.57 1.18
N MET A 53 9.71 17.66 -0.05
CA MET A 53 9.96 18.78 -0.97
C MET A 53 8.99 19.96 -0.78
N SER A 54 7.81 19.73 -0.18
CA SER A 54 6.85 20.78 0.18
C SER A 54 7.32 21.70 1.33
N GLU A 55 8.34 21.30 2.08
CA GLU A 55 8.88 22.06 3.23
C GLU A 55 9.59 23.38 2.85
N ALA A 56 9.99 23.57 1.58
CA ALA A 56 10.85 24.69 1.19
C ALA A 56 10.13 25.96 0.69
N ALA A 57 8.80 26.01 0.62
CA ALA A 57 8.08 27.09 -0.08
C ALA A 57 7.14 27.97 0.78
N GLU A 58 6.93 27.72 2.07
CA GLU A 58 5.98 28.50 2.88
C GLU A 58 6.63 29.22 4.09
N GLU A 59 7.38 30.30 3.81
CA GLU A 59 7.57 31.37 4.79
C GLU A 59 6.31 32.26 4.83
N GLN A 60 5.32 31.90 5.66
CA GLN A 60 4.51 32.84 6.46
C GLN A 60 3.43 32.12 7.29
N GLY A 61 3.71 31.98 8.59
CA GLY A 61 2.78 32.16 9.70
C GLY A 61 1.37 31.59 9.58
N GLN A 62 1.23 30.27 9.74
CA GLN A 62 0.15 29.66 10.53
C GLN A 62 0.64 28.29 10.97
N GLU A 63 0.35 27.90 12.21
CA GLU A 63 0.72 26.59 12.78
C GLU A 63 0.14 25.48 11.88
N VAL A 64 0.98 24.84 11.07
CA VAL A 64 0.60 23.64 10.31
C VAL A 64 0.97 22.45 11.18
N GLU A 65 -0.07 21.79 11.68
CA GLU A 65 0.04 20.57 12.47
C GLU A 65 0.78 19.48 11.69
N GLU A 66 1.51 18.64 12.44
CA GLU A 66 2.21 17.44 11.97
C GLU A 66 1.24 16.45 11.30
N VAL A 67 1.00 16.56 9.98
CA VAL A 67 0.11 15.64 9.23
C VAL A 67 0.78 15.14 7.93
N GLU A 68 2.07 14.83 7.98
CA GLU A 68 2.84 14.39 6.79
C GLU A 68 3.08 12.87 6.76
N ASP A 69 3.04 12.20 7.92
CA ASP A 69 3.14 10.74 8.02
C ASP A 69 1.83 10.02 7.63
N GLU A 70 0.69 10.71 7.61
CA GLU A 70 -0.61 10.08 7.39
C GLU A 70 -0.83 9.66 5.93
N THR A 71 -0.37 10.44 4.94
CA THR A 71 -0.60 10.18 3.51
C THR A 71 0.18 8.96 2.99
N GLY A 72 1.45 8.83 3.38
CA GLY A 72 2.29 7.69 3.01
C GLY A 72 1.82 6.39 3.68
N LEU A 73 1.37 6.48 4.94
CA LEU A 73 0.77 5.35 5.65
C LEU A 73 -0.57 4.94 5.03
N GLN A 74 -1.42 5.90 4.66
CA GLN A 74 -2.69 5.63 4.01
C GLN A 74 -2.50 4.90 2.67
N TRP A 75 -1.56 5.34 1.83
CA TRP A 75 -1.23 4.63 0.59
C TRP A 75 -0.77 3.18 0.85
N LEU A 76 0.06 2.98 1.88
CA LEU A 76 0.56 1.66 2.25
C LEU A 76 -0.56 0.75 2.78
N LEU A 77 -1.55 1.31 3.49
CA LEU A 77 -2.75 0.60 3.93
C LEU A 77 -3.63 0.21 2.73
N ASP A 78 -3.87 1.13 1.80
CA ASP A 78 -4.64 0.83 0.59
C ASP A 78 -3.93 -0.23 -0.27
N LEU A 79 -2.60 -0.19 -0.33
CA LEU A 79 -1.81 -1.23 -0.98
C LEU A 79 -1.90 -2.59 -0.29
N LEU A 80 -1.96 -2.63 1.05
CA LEU A 80 -2.18 -3.88 1.80
C LEU A 80 -3.55 -4.48 1.47
N VAL A 81 -4.60 -3.66 1.51
CA VAL A 81 -5.98 -4.05 1.16
C VAL A 81 -6.04 -4.58 -0.27
N ALA A 82 -5.37 -3.88 -1.19
CA ALA A 82 -5.25 -4.26 -2.59
C ALA A 82 -4.49 -5.59 -2.77
N ALA A 83 -3.36 -5.76 -2.10
CA ALA A 83 -2.56 -6.97 -2.15
C ALA A 83 -3.34 -8.19 -1.63
N ASP A 84 -4.12 -8.03 -0.56
CA ASP A 84 -5.00 -9.07 -0.04
C ASP A 84 -6.14 -9.41 -1.03
N ARG A 85 -6.80 -8.39 -1.58
CA ARG A 85 -7.89 -8.55 -2.56
C ARG A 85 -7.47 -9.33 -3.81
N TYR A 86 -6.23 -9.17 -4.25
CA TYR A 86 -5.67 -9.83 -5.44
C TYR A 86 -4.75 -11.03 -5.11
N ASP A 87 -4.75 -11.50 -3.86
CA ASP A 87 -3.98 -12.67 -3.39
C ASP A 87 -2.46 -12.57 -3.63
N LEU A 88 -1.90 -11.37 -3.55
CA LEU A 88 -0.46 -11.12 -3.69
C LEU A 88 0.24 -11.28 -2.33
N GLN A 89 0.37 -12.52 -1.87
CA GLN A 89 0.88 -12.86 -0.52
C GLN A 89 2.26 -12.25 -0.19
N ARG A 90 3.18 -12.23 -1.16
CA ARG A 90 4.52 -11.65 -0.96
C ARG A 90 4.46 -10.13 -0.79
N LEU A 91 3.63 -9.44 -1.59
CA LEU A 91 3.43 -8.01 -1.47
C LEU A 91 2.75 -7.66 -0.13
N LYS A 92 1.72 -8.42 0.24
CA LYS A 92 1.03 -8.30 1.52
C LYS A 92 2.01 -8.39 2.70
N PHE A 93 2.91 -9.38 2.69
CA PHE A 93 3.94 -9.52 3.73
C PHE A 93 4.89 -8.31 3.79
N ILE A 94 5.29 -7.77 2.63
CA ILE A 94 6.15 -6.58 2.58
C ILE A 94 5.41 -5.37 3.17
N CYS A 95 4.13 -5.16 2.82
CA CYS A 95 3.29 -4.10 3.39
C CYS A 95 3.16 -4.25 4.92
N GLU A 96 2.92 -5.45 5.44
CA GLU A 96 2.87 -5.71 6.88
C GLU A 96 4.19 -5.31 7.57
N LYS A 97 5.32 -5.67 6.99
CA LYS A 97 6.64 -5.32 7.53
C LYS A 97 6.88 -3.81 7.55
N GLN A 98 6.51 -3.10 6.49
CA GLN A 98 6.69 -1.64 6.42
C GLN A 98 5.73 -0.91 7.38
N LEU A 99 4.46 -1.33 7.47
CA LEU A 99 3.51 -0.77 8.42
C LEU A 99 3.95 -0.99 9.86
N SER A 100 4.51 -2.17 10.19
CA SER A 100 4.96 -2.47 11.54
C SER A 100 6.09 -1.56 12.05
N GLN A 101 6.89 -0.98 11.15
CA GLN A 101 7.98 -0.07 11.49
C GLN A 101 7.50 1.37 11.74
N ARG A 102 6.31 1.72 11.26
CA ARG A 102 5.79 3.09 11.29
C ARG A 102 4.44 3.22 12.02
N ILE A 103 4.14 2.30 12.95
CA ILE A 103 2.90 2.37 13.73
C ILE A 103 2.93 3.61 14.63
N GLY A 104 2.06 4.58 14.34
CA GLY A 104 1.81 5.77 15.16
C GLY A 104 0.58 5.61 16.07
N VAL A 105 0.46 6.49 17.07
CA VAL A 105 -0.63 6.46 18.07
C VAL A 105 -2.00 6.74 17.43
N SER A 106 -2.07 7.63 16.43
CA SER A 106 -3.31 7.97 15.72
C SER A 106 -3.82 6.83 14.84
N LEU A 107 -2.92 6.14 14.13
CA LEU A 107 -3.28 5.12 13.16
C LEU A 107 -3.34 3.69 13.72
N VAL A 108 -2.78 3.40 14.89
CA VAL A 108 -2.70 2.02 15.42
C VAL A 108 -4.07 1.34 15.48
N ALA A 109 -5.15 2.07 15.75
CA ALA A 109 -6.51 1.54 15.75
C ALA A 109 -6.97 1.12 14.35
N SER A 110 -6.78 1.97 13.34
CA SER A 110 -7.12 1.70 11.94
C SER A 110 -6.29 0.54 11.38
N VAL A 111 -4.98 0.54 11.64
CA VAL A 111 -4.05 -0.52 11.22
C VAL A 111 -4.40 -1.84 11.89
N LEU A 112 -4.75 -1.84 13.18
CA LEU A 112 -5.18 -3.05 13.89
C LEU A 112 -6.48 -3.62 13.31
N ALA A 113 -7.47 -2.76 13.05
CA ALA A 113 -8.74 -3.19 12.45
C ALA A 113 -8.51 -3.83 11.07
N LEU A 114 -7.67 -3.22 10.23
CA LEU A 114 -7.30 -3.78 8.92
C LEU A 114 -6.50 -5.07 9.05
N ALA A 115 -5.58 -5.17 10.02
CA ALA A 115 -4.80 -6.38 10.24
C ALA A 115 -5.69 -7.56 10.66
N GLU A 116 -6.75 -7.31 11.44
CA GLU A 116 -7.73 -8.33 11.78
C GLU A 116 -8.59 -8.72 10.59
N GLN A 117 -9.07 -7.75 9.82
CA GLN A 117 -9.90 -7.96 8.64
C GLN A 117 -9.19 -8.77 7.55
N HIS A 118 -7.92 -8.48 7.31
CA HIS A 118 -7.11 -9.11 6.26
C HIS A 118 -6.26 -10.28 6.79
N HIS A 119 -6.48 -10.76 8.02
CA HIS A 119 -5.74 -11.88 8.62
C HIS A 119 -4.19 -11.69 8.63
N CYS A 120 -3.73 -10.46 8.80
CA CYS A 120 -2.32 -10.09 8.89
C CYS A 120 -1.79 -10.32 10.32
N HIS A 121 -1.38 -11.55 10.62
CA HIS A 121 -0.97 -11.94 11.98
C HIS A 121 0.27 -11.17 12.49
N GLY A 122 1.24 -10.89 11.61
CA GLY A 122 2.47 -10.20 11.98
C GLY A 122 2.20 -8.75 12.37
N LEU A 123 1.43 -8.05 11.53
CA LEU A 123 1.02 -6.68 11.78
C LEU A 123 0.15 -6.55 13.04
N LYS A 124 -0.82 -7.45 13.22
CA LYS A 124 -1.67 -7.49 14.43
C LYS A 124 -0.84 -7.60 15.71
N ALA A 125 0.14 -8.51 15.73
CA ALA A 125 1.00 -8.69 16.90
C ALA A 125 1.84 -7.44 17.19
N ALA A 126 2.32 -6.74 16.15
CA ALA A 126 3.04 -5.48 16.30
C ALA A 126 2.15 -4.38 16.90
N CYS A 127 0.92 -4.20 16.38
CA CYS A 127 -0.05 -3.24 16.93
C CYS A 127 -0.35 -3.51 18.41
N LEU A 128 -0.61 -4.76 18.79
CA LEU A 128 -0.89 -5.11 20.20
C LEU A 128 0.30 -4.82 21.12
N LYS A 129 1.53 -5.13 20.68
CA LYS A 129 2.74 -4.81 21.43
C LYS A 129 2.92 -3.31 21.61
N PHE A 130 2.62 -2.52 20.56
CA PHE A 130 2.68 -1.07 20.64
C PHE A 130 1.68 -0.52 21.66
N ILE A 131 0.42 -0.96 21.60
CA ILE A 131 -0.63 -0.55 22.55
C ILE A 131 -0.24 -0.95 23.99
N GLN A 132 0.30 -2.15 24.19
CA GLN A 132 0.78 -2.59 25.51
C GLN A 132 1.95 -1.74 26.04
N ALA A 133 2.87 -1.33 25.17
CA ALA A 133 4.01 -0.50 25.56
C ALA A 133 3.62 0.97 25.87
N GLN A 134 2.50 1.44 25.30
CA GLN A 134 1.92 2.77 25.57
C GLN A 134 0.94 2.77 26.76
N SER A 135 0.69 1.61 27.38
CA SER A 135 -0.11 1.52 28.61
C SER A 135 0.73 1.98 29.81
N PRO A 136 0.25 2.95 30.63
CA PRO A 136 0.94 3.39 31.85
C PRO A 136 0.95 2.31 32.95
#